data_AF-A0A846EHR7-F1
#
_entry.id   AF-A0A846EHR7-F1
#
_cell.length_a   1.000
_cell.length_b   1.000
_cell.length_c   1.000
_cell.angle_alpha   90.00
_cell.angle_beta   90.00
_cell.angle_gamma   90.00
#
_symmetry.space_group_name_H-M   'P 1'
#
loop_
_entity.id
_entity.type
_entity.pdbx_description
1 polymer ?
#
loop_
_entity_poly.entity_id
_entity_poly.type
_entity_poly.pdbx_seq_one_letter_code
_entity_poly.pdbx_strand_id
1 'polypeptide(L)'
;MGIVDKFKVLERELSISIEFAEELLSIKRARNCLTHRLGIVDSKDLTDDKCMIISWRIPELYGYELDGSEYIPPQDKFPMEFPENSPVKIRFKIQKKSISLRERIIFYPTELKEICLTHLLAIDQVKNSFVAFAKRKGVILIYTDKSQI
;
A
#
# COMPACT_ATOMS: atom_id res chain seq x y z
N MET A 1 6.84 8.99 -19.16
CA MET A 1 5.58 8.34 -18.73
C MET A 1 5.66 8.03 -17.24
N GLY A 2 4.79 8.63 -16.43
CA GLY A 2 4.79 8.42 -14.97
C GLY A 2 4.06 7.13 -14.57
N ILE A 3 4.17 6.76 -13.30
CA ILE A 3 3.48 5.56 -12.75
C ILE A 3 1.95 5.61 -12.94
N VAL A 4 1.36 6.81 -12.88
CA VAL A 4 -0.08 7.05 -13.08
C VAL A 4 -0.50 6.72 -14.51
N ASP A 5 0.30 7.12 -15.49
CA ASP A 5 0.03 6.82 -16.89
C ASP A 5 0.14 5.31 -17.14
N LYS A 6 1.11 4.65 -16.49
CA LYS A 6 1.23 3.19 -16.52
C LYS A 6 0.00 2.50 -15.93
N PHE A 7 -0.55 3.01 -14.82
CA PHE A 7 -1.76 2.46 -14.21
C PHE A 7 -2.98 2.61 -15.12
N LYS A 8 -3.16 3.77 -15.74
CA LYS A 8 -4.22 4.00 -16.73
C LYS A 8 -4.11 3.05 -17.93
N VAL A 9 -2.89 2.78 -18.40
CA VAL A 9 -2.65 1.81 -19.49
C VAL A 9 -3.03 0.40 -19.04
N LEU A 10 -2.58 -0.04 -17.85
CA LEU A 10 -2.92 -1.36 -17.30
C LEU A 10 -4.43 -1.55 -17.16
N GLU A 11 -5.13 -0.53 -16.68
CA GLU A 11 -6.58 -0.56 -16.51
C GLU A 11 -7.31 -0.57 -17.86
N ARG A 12 -6.98 0.37 -18.75
CA ARG A 12 -7.66 0.54 -20.05
C ARG A 12 -7.39 -0.61 -21.02
N GLU A 13 -6.15 -1.06 -21.12
CA GLU A 13 -5.72 -1.99 -22.18
C GLU A 13 -5.73 -3.44 -21.72
N LEU A 14 -5.51 -3.68 -20.42
CA LEU A 14 -5.41 -5.05 -19.86
C LEU A 14 -6.55 -5.38 -18.89
N SER A 15 -7.44 -4.43 -18.60
CA SER A 15 -8.49 -4.58 -17.57
C SER A 15 -7.91 -5.01 -16.21
N ILE A 16 -6.72 -4.50 -15.88
CA ILE A 16 -6.05 -4.73 -14.60
C ILE A 16 -6.26 -3.49 -13.72
N SER A 17 -7.12 -3.60 -12.71
CA SER A 17 -7.23 -2.56 -11.68
C SER A 17 -6.10 -2.71 -10.65
N ILE A 18 -5.70 -1.58 -10.06
CA ILE A 18 -4.66 -1.52 -9.03
C ILE A 18 -5.31 -0.96 -7.78
N GLU A 19 -5.42 -1.80 -6.76
CA GLU A 19 -6.10 -1.46 -5.52
C GLU A 19 -5.35 -0.39 -4.72
N PHE A 20 -4.02 -0.32 -4.90
CA PHE A 20 -3.13 0.60 -4.19
C PHE A 20 -2.87 1.91 -4.94
N ALA A 21 -3.68 2.26 -5.94
CA ALA A 21 -3.40 3.40 -6.82
C ALA A 21 -3.34 4.72 -6.04
N GLU A 22 -4.23 4.93 -5.07
CA GLU A 22 -4.28 6.16 -4.27
C GLU A 22 -3.06 6.34 -3.35
N GLU A 23 -2.61 5.25 -2.71
CA GLU A 23 -1.43 5.21 -1.86
C GLU A 23 -0.17 5.47 -2.69
N LEU A 24 -0.03 4.81 -3.84
CA LEU A 24 1.12 5.01 -4.71
C LEU A 24 1.16 6.44 -5.29
N LEU A 25 0.00 7.04 -5.55
CA LEU A 25 -0.14 8.44 -5.92
C LEU A 25 0.28 9.39 -4.79
N SER A 26 -0.18 9.15 -3.57
CA SER A 26 0.15 9.98 -2.41
C SER A 26 1.64 9.88 -2.05
N ILE A 27 2.22 8.68 -2.10
CA ILE A 27 3.66 8.46 -1.90
C ILE A 27 4.49 9.10 -3.01
N LYS A 28 4.06 9.03 -4.27
CA LYS A 28 4.72 9.75 -5.37
C LYS A 28 4.75 11.27 -5.11
N ARG A 29 3.64 11.86 -4.63
CA ARG A 29 3.60 13.27 -4.25
C ARG A 29 4.62 13.55 -3.13
N ALA A 30 4.66 12.71 -2.10
CA ALA A 30 5.63 12.84 -0.99
C ALA A 30 7.07 12.81 -1.50
N ARG A 31 7.41 11.85 -2.37
CA ARG A 31 8.73 11.73 -2.99
C ARG A 31 9.07 12.95 -3.85
N ASN A 32 8.12 13.51 -4.59
CA ASN A 32 8.33 14.74 -5.36
C ASN A 32 8.59 15.95 -4.44
N CYS A 33 7.89 16.05 -3.32
CA CYS A 33 8.13 17.09 -2.32
C CYS A 33 9.53 16.95 -1.68
N LEU A 34 9.89 15.74 -1.25
CA LEU A 34 11.23 15.42 -0.74
C LEU A 34 12.34 15.79 -1.73
N THR A 35 12.17 15.42 -3.01
CA THR A 35 13.19 15.62 -4.05
C THR A 35 13.34 17.09 -4.47
N HIS A 36 12.24 17.81 -4.67
CA HIS A 36 12.26 19.13 -5.31
C HIS A 36 12.13 20.31 -4.33
N ARG A 37 11.71 20.07 -3.09
CA ARG A 37 11.45 21.12 -2.07
C ARG A 37 12.09 20.78 -0.72
N LEU A 38 13.06 19.87 -0.69
CA LEU A 38 13.74 19.42 0.53
C LEU A 38 12.78 18.89 1.61
N GLY A 39 11.62 18.39 1.16
CA GLY A 39 10.53 17.89 1.99
C GLY A 39 9.59 18.96 2.54
N ILE A 40 9.71 20.23 2.17
CA ILE A 40 8.82 21.30 2.64
C ILE A 40 7.57 21.34 1.74
N VAL A 41 6.40 21.15 2.35
CA VAL A 41 5.10 21.15 1.67
C VAL A 41 4.75 22.54 1.16
N ASP A 42 4.37 22.62 -0.12
CA ASP A 42 3.90 23.85 -0.77
C ASP A 42 2.44 23.69 -1.21
N SER A 43 1.81 24.79 -1.62
CA SER A 43 0.41 24.88 -2.07
C SER A 43 0.03 23.79 -3.09
N LYS A 44 0.91 23.49 -4.05
CA LYS A 44 0.71 22.45 -5.07
C LYS A 44 0.73 21.01 -4.54
N ASP A 45 1.18 20.79 -3.31
CA ASP A 45 1.25 19.48 -2.68
C ASP A 45 0.01 19.15 -1.84
N LEU A 46 -0.82 20.15 -1.57
CA LEU A 46 -2.03 20.01 -0.77
C LEU A 46 -3.06 19.13 -1.49
N THR A 47 -3.85 18.43 -0.69
CA THR A 47 -5.06 17.74 -1.12
C THR A 47 -6.23 18.51 -0.51
N ASP A 48 -7.21 18.89 -1.31
CA ASP A 48 -8.38 19.70 -0.89
C ASP A 48 -8.00 20.99 -0.13
N ASP A 49 -6.92 21.64 -0.57
CA ASP A 49 -6.42 22.95 -0.10
C ASP A 49 -6.08 23.09 1.40
N LYS A 50 -6.01 21.98 2.15
CA LYS A 50 -5.76 22.03 3.61
C LYS A 50 -4.40 21.47 4.02
N CYS A 51 -4.10 20.25 3.58
CA CYS A 51 -2.89 19.55 3.95
C CYS A 51 -2.48 18.56 2.87
N MET A 52 -1.20 18.19 2.87
CA MET A 52 -0.74 17.05 2.11
C MET A 52 -1.10 15.76 2.86
N ILE A 53 -1.85 14.87 2.21
CA ILE A 53 -2.17 13.54 2.76
C ILE A 53 -1.27 12.50 2.10
N ILE A 54 -0.56 11.76 2.92
CA ILE A 54 0.26 10.61 2.53
C ILE A 54 -0.41 9.37 3.12
N SER A 55 -0.66 8.37 2.29
CA SER A 55 -1.36 7.14 2.67
C SER A 55 -0.57 5.90 2.27
N TRP A 56 -0.61 4.88 3.12
CA TRP A 56 0.02 3.59 2.88
C TRP A 56 -0.75 2.49 3.61
N ARG A 57 -0.40 1.22 3.35
CA ARG A 57 -1.03 0.05 3.95
C ARG A 57 -0.21 -0.48 5.10
N ILE A 58 -0.89 -0.85 6.17
CA ILE A 58 -0.29 -1.54 7.30
C ILE A 58 -1.05 -2.85 7.56
N PRO A 59 -0.34 -3.93 7.92
CA PRO A 59 -0.99 -5.15 8.33
C PRO A 59 -1.70 -4.90 9.67
N GLU A 60 -2.91 -5.40 9.78
CA GLU A 60 -3.68 -5.44 11.02
C GLU A 60 -4.12 -6.88 11.25
N LEU A 61 -3.66 -7.43 12.37
CA LEU A 61 -4.16 -8.72 12.83
C LEU A 61 -5.47 -8.52 13.57
N TYR A 62 -6.43 -9.39 13.28
CA TYR A 62 -7.75 -9.37 13.89
C TYR A 62 -8.28 -10.79 14.05
N GLY A 63 -9.23 -10.95 14.96
CA GLY A 63 -9.95 -12.18 15.21
C GLY A 63 -11.40 -11.89 15.55
N TYR A 64 -12.05 -12.82 16.23
CA TYR A 64 -13.43 -12.69 16.71
C TYR A 64 -13.57 -13.13 18.15
N GLU A 65 -14.46 -12.46 18.87
CA GLU A 65 -14.97 -12.89 20.16
C GLU A 65 -15.97 -14.06 20.01
N LEU A 66 -16.37 -14.68 21.13
CA LEU A 66 -17.37 -15.76 21.15
C LEU A 66 -18.75 -15.31 20.62
N ASP A 67 -19.08 -14.02 20.74
CA ASP A 67 -20.30 -13.43 20.21
C ASP A 67 -20.22 -13.08 18.72
N GLY A 68 -19.06 -13.32 18.09
CA GLY A 68 -18.80 -13.04 16.68
C GLY A 68 -18.37 -11.60 16.38
N SER A 69 -18.25 -10.72 17.38
CA SER A 69 -17.72 -9.38 17.19
C SER A 69 -16.22 -9.40 16.85
N GLU A 70 -15.75 -8.41 16.08
CA GLU A 70 -14.35 -8.33 15.67
C GLU A 70 -13.46 -7.89 16.84
N TYR A 71 -12.40 -8.65 17.11
CA TYR A 71 -11.39 -8.32 18.09
C TYR A 71 -10.08 -7.91 17.41
N ILE A 72 -9.50 -6.78 17.84
CA ILE A 72 -8.22 -6.28 17.33
C ILE A 72 -7.28 -6.12 18.53
N PRO A 73 -6.25 -6.98 18.70
CA PRO A 73 -5.31 -6.81 19.80
C PRO A 73 -4.43 -5.56 19.60
N PRO A 74 -3.82 -5.03 20.68
CA PRO A 74 -2.78 -4.01 20.57
C PRO A 74 -1.61 -4.50 19.71
N GLN A 75 -1.42 -3.88 18.53
CA GLN A 75 -0.44 -4.34 17.52
C GLN A 75 1.02 -4.00 17.89
N ASP A 76 1.22 -3.20 18.93
CA ASP A 76 2.51 -2.74 19.45
C ASP A 76 3.01 -3.56 20.65
N LYS A 77 2.25 -4.56 21.10
CA LYS A 77 2.59 -5.39 22.27
C LYS A 77 2.72 -6.85 21.89
N PHE A 78 3.80 -7.48 22.37
CA PHE A 78 4.06 -8.91 22.23
C PHE A 78 4.21 -9.57 23.61
N PRO A 79 3.63 -10.77 23.81
CA PRO A 79 2.79 -11.52 22.87
C PRO A 79 1.44 -10.84 22.61
N MET A 80 0.88 -11.04 21.41
CA MET A 80 -0.51 -10.63 21.11
C MET A 80 -1.44 -11.74 21.60
N GLU A 81 -2.35 -11.40 22.49
CA GLU A 81 -3.36 -12.32 23.00
C GLU A 81 -4.63 -12.21 22.14
N PHE A 82 -5.23 -13.35 21.83
CA PHE A 82 -6.50 -13.44 21.12
C PHE A 82 -7.51 -14.21 21.97
N PRO A 83 -8.82 -13.98 21.80
CA PRO A 83 -9.84 -14.78 22.46
C PRO A 83 -9.67 -16.28 22.18
N GLU A 84 -10.09 -17.11 23.12
CA GLU A 84 -9.97 -18.57 22.97
C GLU A 84 -10.79 -19.06 21.75
N ASN A 85 -10.23 -19.99 20.98
CA ASN A 85 -10.79 -20.50 19.72
C ASN A 85 -11.02 -19.43 18.62
N SER A 86 -10.42 -18.25 18.76
CA SER A 86 -10.49 -17.19 17.75
C SER A 86 -9.54 -17.47 16.58
N PRO A 87 -10.01 -17.42 15.31
CA PRO A 87 -9.10 -17.51 14.18
C PRO A 87 -8.26 -16.24 14.09
N VAL A 88 -6.95 -16.39 13.90
CA VAL A 88 -6.07 -15.25 13.60
C VAL A 88 -6.15 -14.94 12.11
N LYS A 89 -6.62 -13.73 11.79
CA LYS A 89 -6.70 -13.21 10.42
C LYS A 89 -5.83 -11.97 10.26
N ILE A 90 -5.48 -11.68 9.02
CA ILE A 90 -4.73 -10.48 8.64
C ILE A 90 -5.50 -9.70 7.58
N ARG A 91 -5.57 -8.38 7.73
CA ARG A 91 -6.05 -7.45 6.70
C ARG A 91 -5.08 -6.29 6.54
N PHE A 92 -5.22 -5.52 5.47
CA PHE A 92 -4.40 -4.33 5.21
C PHE A 92 -5.24 -3.07 5.35
N LYS A 93 -5.08 -2.36 6.48
CA LYS A 93 -5.74 -1.07 6.70
C LYS A 93 -4.95 0.08 6.09
N ILE A 94 -5.66 1.14 5.72
CA ILE A 94 -5.04 2.38 5.22
C ILE A 94 -4.59 3.21 6.41
N GLN A 95 -3.29 3.43 6.53
CA GLN A 95 -2.70 4.43 7.40
C GLN A 95 -2.57 5.75 6.65
N LYS A 96 -2.77 6.87 7.34
CA LYS A 96 -2.63 8.22 6.78
C LYS A 96 -1.73 9.08 7.66
N LYS A 97 -1.00 9.99 7.02
CA LYS A 97 -0.23 11.07 7.64
C LYS A 97 -0.56 12.39 6.95
N SER A 98 -0.97 13.37 7.74
CA SER A 98 -1.30 14.72 7.29
C SER A 98 -0.13 15.64 7.58
N ILE A 99 0.33 16.40 6.58
CA ILE A 99 1.41 17.38 6.72
C ILE A 99 0.88 18.73 6.24
N SER A 100 0.98 19.77 7.07
CA SER A 100 0.44 21.10 6.79
C SER A 100 1.31 21.87 5.79
N LEU A 101 0.75 22.93 5.21
CA LEU A 101 1.50 23.85 4.36
C LEU A 101 2.73 24.41 5.11
N ARG A 102 3.88 24.51 4.42
CA ARG A 102 5.19 24.90 4.97
C ARG A 102 5.81 23.94 6.00
N GLU A 103 5.15 22.83 6.35
CA GLU A 103 5.77 21.83 7.22
C GLU A 103 6.71 20.90 6.43
N ARG A 104 7.66 20.30 7.14
CA ARG A 104 8.59 19.33 6.58
C ARG A 104 8.02 17.92 6.72
N ILE A 105 8.04 17.16 5.64
CA ILE A 105 7.78 15.72 5.66
C ILE A 105 8.90 15.03 6.44
N ILE A 106 8.53 14.36 7.53
CA ILE A 106 9.41 13.52 8.33
C ILE A 106 8.76 12.15 8.44
N PHE A 107 9.50 11.09 8.12
CA PHE A 107 9.06 9.71 8.33
C PHE A 107 9.90 9.03 9.40
N TYR A 108 9.24 8.28 10.28
CA TYR A 108 9.88 7.35 11.17
C TYR A 108 10.30 6.08 10.40
N PRO A 109 11.32 5.34 10.88
CA PRO A 109 11.74 4.09 10.24
C PRO A 109 10.61 3.07 10.07
N THR A 110 9.66 3.02 11.03
CA THR A 110 8.47 2.17 10.96
C THR A 110 7.57 2.54 9.79
N GLU A 111 7.27 3.83 9.60
CA GLU A 111 6.46 4.32 8.49
C GLU A 111 7.13 4.02 7.13
N LEU A 112 8.46 4.19 7.03
CA LEU A 112 9.18 3.84 5.80
C LEU A 112 9.09 2.34 5.48
N LYS A 113 9.22 1.47 6.48
CA LYS A 113 9.05 0.01 6.32
C LYS A 113 7.66 -0.32 5.76
N GLU A 114 6.63 0.33 6.28
CA GLU A 114 5.24 0.14 5.87
C GLU A 114 4.95 0.69 4.46
N ILE A 115 5.55 1.82 4.10
CA ILE A 115 5.51 2.38 2.73
C ILE A 115 6.17 1.42 1.74
N CYS A 116 7.31 0.82 2.11
CA CYS A 116 7.97 -0.20 1.29
C CYS A 116 7.10 -1.45 1.14
N LEU A 117 6.47 -1.91 2.22
CA LEU A 117 5.51 -3.02 2.17
C LEU A 117 4.36 -2.73 1.19
N THR A 118 3.81 -1.52 1.21
CA THR A 118 2.74 -1.11 0.29
C THR A 118 3.16 -1.24 -1.18
N HIS A 119 4.41 -0.88 -1.51
CA HIS A 119 4.94 -1.07 -2.86
C HIS A 119 5.07 -2.56 -3.22
N LEU A 120 5.54 -3.39 -2.29
CA LEU A 120 5.67 -4.83 -2.51
C LEU A 120 4.31 -5.47 -2.77
N LEU A 121 3.28 -5.11 -1.99
CA LEU A 121 1.90 -5.57 -2.18
C LEU A 121 1.36 -5.16 -3.56
N ALA A 122 1.59 -3.90 -3.96
CA ALA A 122 1.17 -3.42 -5.26
C ALA A 122 1.86 -4.15 -6.43
N ILE A 123 3.17 -4.40 -6.31
CA ILE A 123 3.92 -5.16 -7.32
C ILE A 123 3.38 -6.59 -7.41
N ASP A 124 3.12 -7.24 -6.28
CA ASP A 124 2.59 -8.59 -6.25
C ASP A 124 1.19 -8.65 -6.88
N GLN A 125 0.32 -7.69 -6.56
CA GLN A 125 -1.00 -7.56 -7.18
C GLN A 125 -0.90 -7.43 -8.71
N VAL A 126 -0.08 -6.49 -9.20
CA VAL A 126 0.07 -6.26 -10.65
C VAL A 126 0.61 -7.52 -11.33
N LYS A 127 1.61 -8.17 -10.74
CA LYS A 127 2.19 -9.43 -11.24
C LYS A 127 1.11 -10.51 -11.34
N ASN A 128 0.33 -10.73 -10.28
CA ASN A 128 -0.71 -11.76 -10.24
C ASN A 128 -1.85 -11.46 -11.23
N SER A 129 -2.28 -10.20 -11.33
CA SER A 129 -3.28 -9.77 -12.31
C SER A 129 -2.80 -9.92 -13.75
N PHE A 130 -1.53 -9.61 -14.01
CA PHE A 130 -0.93 -9.79 -15.34
C PHE A 130 -0.83 -11.26 -15.72
N VAL A 131 -0.39 -12.13 -14.79
CA VAL A 131 -0.38 -13.58 -14.97
C VAL A 131 -1.78 -14.10 -15.28
N ALA A 132 -2.80 -13.65 -14.53
CA ALA A 132 -4.18 -14.04 -14.76
C ALA A 132 -4.69 -13.58 -16.14
N PHE A 133 -4.36 -12.35 -16.53
CA PHE A 133 -4.68 -11.81 -17.86
C PHE A 133 -4.02 -12.63 -18.98
N ALA A 134 -2.72 -12.92 -18.87
CA ALA A 134 -1.98 -13.69 -19.86
C ALA A 134 -2.57 -15.10 -20.04
N LYS A 135 -2.91 -15.77 -18.93
CA LYS A 135 -3.61 -17.07 -18.96
C LYS A 135 -4.95 -16.99 -19.71
N ARG A 136 -5.77 -15.95 -19.45
CA ARG A 136 -7.04 -15.73 -20.16
C ARG A 136 -6.86 -15.49 -21.66
N LYS A 137 -5.69 -15.01 -22.10
CA LYS A 137 -5.34 -14.81 -23.51
C LYS A 137 -4.68 -16.04 -24.16
N GLY A 138 -4.58 -17.16 -23.44
CA GLY A 138 -3.96 -18.39 -23.94
C GLY A 138 -2.43 -18.34 -24.00
N VAL A 139 -1.79 -17.37 -23.33
CA VAL A 139 -0.34 -17.31 -23.24
C VAL A 139 0.16 -18.41 -22.30
N ILE A 140 1.08 -19.23 -22.79
CA ILE A 140 1.75 -20.26 -21.99
C ILE A 140 2.84 -19.59 -21.16
N LEU A 141 2.71 -19.66 -19.84
CA LEU A 141 3.70 -19.13 -18.90
C LEU A 141 4.70 -20.23 -18.52
N ILE A 142 5.97 -20.03 -18.89
CA ILE A 142 7.07 -20.90 -18.48
C ILE A 142 7.69 -20.29 -17.22
N TYR A 143 7.53 -20.97 -16.09
CA TYR A 143 8.19 -20.58 -14.84
C TYR A 143 9.58 -21.21 -14.82
N THR A 144 10.63 -20.38 -14.85
CA THR A 144 11.99 -20.86 -14.56
C THR A 144 12.13 -20.87 -13.05
N ASP A 145 12.13 -22.05 -12.45
CA ASP A 145 12.38 -22.19 -11.03
C ASP A 145 13.83 -21.76 -10.74
N LYS A 146 14.00 -20.65 -10.01
CA LYS A 146 15.32 -20.12 -9.64
C LYS A 146 15.86 -20.75 -8.35
N SER A 147 15.18 -21.73 -7.77
CA SER A 147 15.64 -22.44 -6.57
C SER A 147 16.79 -23.45 -6.81
N GLN A 148 17.42 -23.42 -7.99
CA GLN A 148 18.57 -24.26 -8.34
C GLN A 148 19.86 -23.48 -8.68
N ILE A 149 20.01 -22.21 -8.25
CA ILE A 149 21.28 -21.47 -8.36
C ILE A 149 21.78 -21.08 -6.97
#